data_AF-A0A3S4FX47-F1
#
_entry.id   AF-A0A3S4FX47-F1
#
_cell.length_a   1.000
_cell.length_b   1.000
_cell.length_c   1.000
_cell.angle_alpha   90.00
_cell.angle_beta   90.00
_cell.angle_gamma   90.00
#
_symmetry.space_group_name_H-M   'P 1'
#
loop_
_entity.id
_entity.type
_entity.pdbx_description
1 polymer ?
#
loop_
_entity_poly.entity_id
_entity_poly.type
_entity_poly.pdbx_seq_one_letter_code
_entity_poly.pdbx_strand_id
1 'polypeptide(L)'
;MQTQDTFYQVMRRHGVTRRSFLKFCSLTATSLGLSSSMIPQIAYALENKPRTPVIWLHGLECTCCTESFIRSAHPLAKDAILSLISLDYDDTIMAAAGQQAEQALADVMREYKGNYIVAVEGNAPLNEDGMFCILAGEPFLEKLKRVSADAKAIIAWGSCASWGCVQAARPNPTKATPVHKLITDKPIIKVPGCPPIPEVMSAVITYMLAFDRIPSP
;
A
#
# COMPACT_ATOMS: atom_id res chain seq x y z
N MET A 1 -0.88 19.97 -18.47
CA MET A 1 -0.13 19.40 -17.33
C MET A 1 -0.88 19.82 -16.08
N GLN A 2 -1.72 18.95 -15.51
CA GLN A 2 -2.43 19.30 -14.26
C GLN A 2 -1.40 19.43 -13.15
N THR A 3 -1.38 20.56 -12.46
CA THR A 3 -0.56 20.78 -11.26
C THR A 3 -1.04 19.79 -10.21
N GLN A 4 -0.24 18.77 -9.90
CA GLN A 4 -0.57 17.80 -8.86
C GLN A 4 -0.58 18.52 -7.51
N ASP A 5 -1.73 18.55 -6.83
CA ASP A 5 -1.86 19.14 -5.50
C ASP A 5 -0.95 18.40 -4.50
N THR A 6 -0.29 19.15 -3.63
CA THR A 6 0.51 18.56 -2.53
C THR A 6 -0.38 18.10 -1.39
N PHE A 7 0.13 17.20 -0.53
CA PHE A 7 -0.61 16.71 0.64
C PHE A 7 -1.16 17.85 1.51
N TYR A 8 -0.32 18.87 1.79
CA TYR A 8 -0.75 20.01 2.60
C TYR A 8 -1.87 20.81 1.95
N GLN A 9 -1.83 21.00 0.63
CA GLN A 9 -2.87 21.74 -0.09
C GLN A 9 -4.23 21.04 0.01
N VAL A 10 -4.26 19.71 -0.14
CA VAL A 10 -5.49 18.90 0.02
C VAL A 10 -6.03 19.00 1.44
N MET A 11 -5.18 18.80 2.45
CA MET A 11 -5.56 18.95 3.86
C MET A 11 -6.15 20.33 4.19
N ARG A 12 -5.57 21.39 3.64
CA ARG A 12 -6.06 22.77 3.85
C ARG A 12 -7.45 22.98 3.23
N ARG A 13 -7.75 22.40 2.07
CA ARG A 13 -9.09 22.43 1.46
C ARG A 13 -10.14 21.72 2.32
N HIS A 14 -9.75 20.68 3.05
CA HIS A 14 -10.60 19.97 4.01
C HIS A 14 -10.69 20.64 5.39
N GLY A 15 -10.16 21.86 5.56
CA GLY A 15 -10.27 22.62 6.81
C GLY A 15 -9.26 22.24 7.89
N VAL A 16 -8.25 21.42 7.59
CA VAL A 16 -7.22 21.03 8.57
C VAL A 16 -6.35 22.24 8.92
N THR A 17 -6.20 22.51 10.21
CA THR A 17 -5.33 23.61 10.70
C THR A 17 -3.86 23.23 10.60
N ARG A 18 -2.96 24.23 10.46
CA ARG A 18 -1.50 24.01 10.49
C ARG A 18 -1.06 23.28 11.78
N ARG A 19 -1.73 23.54 12.90
CA ARG A 19 -1.47 22.87 14.19
C ARG A 19 -1.81 21.38 14.14
N SER A 20 -2.96 21.02 13.59
CA SER A 20 -3.37 19.62 13.42
C SER A 20 -2.42 18.87 12.48
N PHE A 21 -1.98 19.54 11.41
CA PHE A 21 -0.97 18.99 10.49
C PHE A 21 0.38 18.72 11.18
N LEU A 22 0.88 19.64 12.00
CA LEU A 22 2.12 19.40 12.74
C LEU A 22 1.97 18.28 13.79
N LYS A 23 0.82 18.19 14.46
CA LYS A 23 0.51 17.06 15.35
C LYS A 23 0.53 15.72 14.60
N PHE A 24 0.00 15.69 13.39
CA PHE A 24 0.06 14.51 12.52
C PHE A 24 1.51 14.12 12.25
N CYS A 25 2.35 15.06 11.80
CA CYS A 25 3.78 14.79 11.54
C CYS A 25 4.51 14.27 12.80
N SER A 26 4.15 14.79 13.99
CA SER A 26 4.67 14.31 15.27
C SER A 26 4.24 12.87 15.59
N LEU A 27 2.96 12.54 15.43
CA LEU A 27 2.46 11.18 15.65
C LEU A 27 3.11 10.18 14.69
N THR A 28 3.25 10.55 13.42
CA THR A 28 3.94 9.72 12.43
C THR A 28 5.39 9.46 12.84
N ALA A 29 6.13 10.49 13.22
CA ALA A 29 7.51 10.33 13.67
C ALA A 29 7.61 9.34 14.84
N THR A 30 6.73 9.47 15.83
CA THR A 30 6.69 8.57 17.00
C THR A 30 6.34 7.14 16.62
N SER A 31 5.32 6.91 15.79
CA SER A 31 4.93 5.56 15.35
C SER A 31 6.02 4.85 14.56
N LEU A 32 6.90 5.62 13.91
CA LEU A 32 8.05 5.14 13.17
C LEU A 32 9.33 5.02 14.02
N GLY A 33 9.27 5.36 15.32
CA GLY A 33 10.44 5.38 16.20
C GLY A 33 11.48 6.45 15.81
N LEU A 34 11.07 7.48 15.07
CA LEU A 34 11.95 8.55 14.61
C LEU A 34 12.10 9.64 15.68
N SER A 35 13.26 10.30 15.71
CA SER A 35 13.50 11.41 16.60
C SER A 35 12.63 12.62 16.27
N SER A 36 12.34 13.44 17.28
CA SER A 36 11.54 14.68 17.12
C SER A 36 12.16 15.68 16.13
N SER A 37 13.48 15.62 15.89
CA SER A 37 14.17 16.42 14.89
C SER A 37 13.77 16.10 13.45
N MET A 38 13.13 14.96 13.19
CA MET A 38 12.67 14.55 11.86
C MET A 38 11.28 15.10 11.52
N ILE A 39 10.54 15.63 12.50
CA ILE A 39 9.20 16.18 12.31
C ILE A 39 9.16 17.30 11.26
N PRO A 40 10.07 18.30 11.26
CA PRO A 40 10.09 19.34 10.23
C PRO A 40 10.33 18.79 8.82
N GLN A 41 11.14 17.72 8.70
CA GLN A 41 11.41 17.08 7.41
C GLN A 41 10.17 16.36 6.87
N ILE A 42 9.43 15.67 7.74
CA ILE A 42 8.14 15.05 7.39
C ILE A 42 7.15 16.13 6.94
N ALA A 43 7.03 17.21 7.72
CA ALA A 43 6.15 18.32 7.37
C ALA A 43 6.51 18.95 6.02
N TYR A 44 7.80 19.21 5.78
CA TYR A 44 8.27 19.76 4.51
C TYR A 44 7.97 18.84 3.32
N ALA A 45 8.21 17.53 3.47
CA ALA A 45 7.92 16.57 2.40
C ALA A 45 6.43 16.55 2.05
N LEU A 46 5.56 16.54 3.07
CA LEU A 46 4.11 16.57 2.89
C LEU A 46 3.61 17.93 2.37
N GLU A 47 4.32 19.02 2.61
CA GLU A 47 3.99 20.34 2.03
C GLU A 47 4.34 20.44 0.54
N ASN A 48 5.36 19.72 0.07
CA ASN A 48 5.98 19.97 -1.23
C ASN A 48 5.94 18.79 -2.22
N LYS A 49 5.69 17.56 -1.77
CA LYS A 49 5.63 16.39 -2.67
C LYS A 49 4.20 16.07 -3.13
N PRO A 50 4.04 15.59 -4.37
CA PRO A 50 2.77 15.03 -4.81
C PRO A 50 2.46 13.72 -4.08
N ARG A 51 1.20 13.31 -4.13
CA ARG A 51 0.74 12.03 -3.58
C ARG A 51 1.39 10.87 -4.35
N THR A 52 1.79 9.82 -3.63
CA THR A 52 2.35 8.63 -4.29
C THR A 52 1.23 7.71 -4.76
N PRO A 53 1.24 7.28 -6.04
CA PRO A 53 0.30 6.29 -6.55
C PRO A 53 0.52 4.93 -5.87
N VAL A 54 -0.58 4.32 -5.46
CA VAL A 54 -0.62 3.00 -4.83
C VAL A 54 -1.60 2.13 -5.60
N ILE A 55 -1.14 0.95 -5.99
CA ILE A 55 -1.96 -0.14 -6.50
C ILE A 55 -2.08 -1.17 -5.39
N TRP A 56 -3.29 -1.45 -4.91
CA TRP A 56 -3.56 -2.45 -3.88
C TRP A 56 -4.13 -3.72 -4.53
N LEU A 57 -3.36 -4.81 -4.48
CA LEU A 57 -3.71 -6.08 -5.06
C LEU A 57 -4.17 -7.07 -3.99
N HIS A 58 -5.24 -7.80 -4.29
CA HIS A 58 -5.84 -8.81 -3.42
C HIS A 58 -5.56 -10.22 -3.95
N GLY A 59 -4.74 -10.99 -3.24
CA GLY A 59 -4.44 -12.39 -3.56
C GLY A 59 -5.36 -13.36 -2.81
N LEU A 60 -4.78 -14.45 -2.31
CA LEU A 60 -5.43 -15.31 -1.33
C LEU A 60 -5.48 -14.58 0.01
N GLU A 61 -6.67 -14.08 0.35
CA GLU A 61 -6.84 -13.09 1.42
C GLU A 61 -8.21 -13.22 2.11
N CYS A 62 -8.46 -12.41 3.15
CA CYS A 62 -9.72 -12.42 3.93
C CYS A 62 -10.24 -11.01 4.26
N THR A 63 -9.67 -10.00 3.61
CA THR A 63 -9.99 -8.57 3.62
C THR A 63 -9.73 -7.89 4.96
N CYS A 64 -9.14 -8.60 5.91
CA CYS A 64 -8.88 -8.07 7.24
C CYS A 64 -7.82 -6.96 7.25
N CYS A 65 -6.87 -6.92 6.29
CA CYS A 65 -5.87 -5.86 6.25
C CYS A 65 -6.49 -4.57 5.70
N THR A 66 -7.34 -4.64 4.68
CA THR A 66 -8.18 -3.51 4.27
C THR A 66 -9.09 -3.04 5.41
N GLU A 67 -9.79 -3.96 6.09
CA GLU A 67 -10.62 -3.59 7.25
C GLU A 67 -9.80 -2.91 8.35
N SER A 68 -8.60 -3.42 8.66
CA SER A 68 -7.71 -2.75 9.60
C SER A 68 -7.36 -1.34 9.13
N PHE A 69 -6.89 -1.21 7.89
CA PHE A 69 -6.50 0.09 7.32
C PHE A 69 -7.61 1.14 7.42
N ILE A 70 -8.87 0.76 7.14
CA ILE A 70 -10.01 1.69 7.25
C ILE A 70 -10.36 2.08 8.70
N ARG A 71 -9.83 1.36 9.71
CA ARG A 71 -9.92 1.73 11.14
C ARG A 71 -8.75 2.57 11.65
N SER A 72 -7.80 2.96 10.80
CA SER A 72 -6.75 3.90 11.22
C SER A 72 -7.36 5.19 11.74
N ALA A 73 -6.93 5.63 12.94
CA ALA A 73 -7.44 6.85 13.58
C ALA A 73 -6.51 8.05 13.38
N HIS A 74 -5.21 7.80 13.27
CA HIS A 74 -4.16 8.82 13.20
C HIS A 74 -3.08 8.41 12.19
N PRO A 75 -3.28 8.68 10.88
CA PRO A 75 -4.37 9.43 10.25
C PRO A 75 -5.66 8.62 10.13
N LEU A 76 -6.79 9.30 9.89
CA LEU A 76 -7.99 8.61 9.43
C LEU A 76 -7.71 8.01 8.05
N ALA A 77 -8.31 6.86 7.73
CA ALA A 77 -8.15 6.23 6.42
C ALA A 77 -8.53 7.16 5.26
N LYS A 78 -9.58 7.97 5.42
CA LYS A 78 -9.95 9.01 4.44
C LYS A 78 -8.82 10.04 4.24
N ASP A 79 -8.11 10.41 5.31
CA ASP A 79 -7.04 11.39 5.24
C ASP A 79 -5.80 10.73 4.61
N ALA A 80 -5.57 9.45 4.86
CA ALA A 80 -4.54 8.67 4.17
C ALA A 80 -4.81 8.57 2.66
N ILE A 81 -6.01 8.15 2.26
CA ILE A 81 -6.40 7.97 0.85
C ILE A 81 -6.51 9.30 0.11
N LEU A 82 -7.10 10.32 0.71
CA LEU A 82 -7.31 11.59 0.02
C LEU A 82 -6.06 12.46 0.05
N SER A 83 -5.26 12.36 1.11
CA SER A 83 -4.13 13.28 1.30
C SER A 83 -2.77 12.59 1.12
N LEU A 84 -2.50 11.42 1.70
CA LEU A 84 -1.16 10.78 1.68
C LEU A 84 -0.84 10.07 0.36
N ILE A 85 -1.74 9.21 -0.09
CA ILE A 85 -1.54 8.38 -1.28
C ILE A 85 -2.56 8.76 -2.34
N SER A 86 -2.32 8.32 -3.57
CA SER A 86 -3.36 8.17 -4.57
C SER A 86 -3.64 6.67 -4.65
N LEU A 87 -4.70 6.23 -3.98
CA LEU A 87 -5.12 4.82 -4.06
C LEU A 87 -5.93 4.65 -5.34
N ASP A 88 -5.22 4.40 -6.44
CA ASP A 88 -5.80 4.44 -7.78
C ASP A 88 -6.36 3.08 -8.23
N TYR A 89 -6.05 2.01 -7.49
CA TYR A 89 -6.62 0.69 -7.68
C TYR A 89 -6.72 -0.05 -6.33
N ASP A 90 -7.92 -0.53 -5.98
CA ASP A 90 -8.22 -1.35 -4.81
C ASP A 90 -9.58 -2.03 -5.06
N ASP A 91 -9.60 -3.37 -5.14
CA ASP A 91 -10.80 -4.12 -5.53
C ASP A 91 -11.97 -3.96 -4.52
N THR A 92 -11.70 -3.52 -3.29
CA THR A 92 -12.69 -3.44 -2.21
C THR A 92 -13.40 -2.08 -2.16
N ILE A 93 -12.67 -0.99 -2.34
CA ILE A 93 -13.20 0.38 -2.12
C ILE A 93 -13.25 1.27 -3.36
N MET A 94 -12.75 0.80 -4.52
CA MET A 94 -12.84 1.56 -5.76
C MET A 94 -14.28 1.61 -6.31
N ALA A 95 -14.61 2.71 -6.98
CA ALA A 95 -15.94 2.89 -7.58
C ALA A 95 -16.12 2.14 -8.92
N ALA A 96 -15.04 1.96 -9.68
CA ALA A 96 -15.06 1.25 -10.96
C ALA A 96 -15.04 -0.27 -10.75
N ALA A 97 -15.61 -1.03 -11.69
CA ALA A 97 -15.64 -2.50 -11.62
C ALA A 97 -15.38 -3.09 -13.01
N GLY A 98 -15.07 -4.39 -13.07
CA GLY A 98 -14.89 -5.12 -14.33
C GLY A 98 -13.83 -4.47 -15.24
N GLN A 99 -14.19 -4.24 -16.51
CA GLN A 99 -13.26 -3.67 -17.50
C GLN A 99 -12.78 -2.26 -17.14
N GLN A 100 -13.63 -1.46 -16.49
CA GLN A 100 -13.26 -0.11 -16.06
C GLN A 100 -12.20 -0.15 -14.96
N ALA A 101 -12.26 -1.15 -14.06
CA ALA A 101 -11.24 -1.34 -13.03
C ALA A 101 -9.90 -1.77 -13.64
N GLU A 102 -9.91 -2.74 -14.57
CA GLU A 102 -8.69 -3.16 -15.27
C GLU A 102 -8.10 -2.05 -16.14
N GLN A 103 -8.93 -1.19 -16.73
CA GLN A 103 -8.46 -0.01 -17.46
C GLN A 103 -7.78 0.99 -16.52
N ALA A 104 -8.38 1.26 -15.34
CA ALA A 104 -7.77 2.12 -14.33
C ALA A 104 -6.40 1.57 -13.88
N LEU A 105 -6.30 0.26 -13.65
CA LEU A 105 -5.02 -0.40 -13.35
C LEU A 105 -3.99 -0.15 -14.45
N ALA A 106 -4.37 -0.38 -15.72
CA ALA A 106 -3.47 -0.21 -16.85
C ALA A 106 -3.02 1.25 -17.03
N ASP A 107 -3.92 2.20 -16.80
CA ASP A 107 -3.61 3.63 -16.88
C ASP A 107 -2.62 4.05 -15.79
N VAL A 108 -2.82 3.61 -14.54
CA VAL A 108 -1.89 3.89 -13.43
C VAL A 108 -0.51 3.29 -13.70
N MET A 109 -0.46 2.03 -14.16
CA MET A 109 0.80 1.38 -14.51
C MET A 109 1.56 2.12 -15.61
N ARG A 110 0.84 2.66 -16.61
CA ARG A 110 1.43 3.42 -17.72
C ARG A 110 1.90 4.80 -17.28
N GLU A 111 1.08 5.54 -16.55
CA GLU A 111 1.35 6.92 -16.17
C GLU A 111 2.43 7.04 -15.09
N TYR A 112 2.49 6.07 -14.18
CA TYR A 112 3.37 6.12 -13.01
C TYR A 112 4.46 5.05 -13.02
N LYS A 113 4.78 4.51 -14.21
CA LYS A 113 5.83 3.50 -14.40
C LYS A 113 7.11 3.84 -13.62
N GLY A 114 7.58 2.92 -12.79
CA GLY A 114 8.77 3.07 -11.94
C GLY A 114 8.56 3.88 -10.65
N ASN A 115 7.38 4.48 -10.45
CA ASN A 115 7.11 5.41 -9.35
C ASN A 115 5.97 4.97 -8.42
N TYR A 116 5.09 4.07 -8.84
CA TYR A 116 4.01 3.58 -7.98
C TYR A 116 4.50 2.51 -6.98
N ILE A 117 3.79 2.43 -5.85
CA ILE A 117 3.96 1.38 -4.85
C ILE A 117 2.90 0.31 -5.11
N VAL A 118 3.29 -0.96 -4.96
CA VAL A 118 2.34 -2.08 -4.97
C VAL A 118 2.11 -2.53 -3.54
N ALA A 119 0.91 -2.30 -3.04
CA ALA A 119 0.39 -2.88 -1.80
C ALA A 119 -0.18 -4.27 -2.12
N VAL A 120 0.25 -5.30 -1.40
CA VAL A 120 -0.24 -6.68 -1.60
C VAL A 120 -0.88 -7.17 -0.33
N GLU A 121 -2.17 -7.46 -0.39
CA GLU A 121 -2.90 -8.18 0.64
C GLU A 121 -3.10 -9.63 0.20
N GLY A 122 -2.70 -10.57 1.05
CA GLY A 122 -2.74 -12.00 0.72
C GLY A 122 -1.49 -12.53 0.02
N ASN A 123 -1.51 -13.82 -0.31
CA ASN A 123 -0.40 -14.53 -0.97
C ASN A 123 -0.84 -15.12 -2.32
N ALA A 124 0.08 -15.71 -3.09
CA ALA A 124 -0.28 -16.37 -4.35
C ALA A 124 -0.21 -17.91 -4.23
N PRO A 125 -1.17 -18.65 -4.82
CA PRO A 125 -1.06 -20.09 -4.95
C PRO A 125 -0.09 -20.46 -6.09
N LEU A 126 0.68 -21.53 -5.90
CA LEU A 126 1.55 -22.09 -6.95
C LEU A 126 1.09 -23.46 -7.46
N ASN A 127 0.10 -24.07 -6.81
CA ASN A 127 -0.42 -25.35 -7.25
C ASN A 127 -1.43 -25.17 -8.39
N GLU A 128 -1.60 -26.18 -9.24
CA GLU A 128 -2.46 -26.13 -10.45
C GLU A 128 -2.22 -24.85 -11.26
N ASP A 129 -0.96 -24.51 -11.52
CA ASP A 129 -0.54 -23.31 -12.27
C ASP A 129 -1.13 -21.98 -11.76
N GLY A 130 -1.42 -21.90 -10.46
CA GLY A 130 -1.96 -20.70 -9.83
C GLY A 130 -3.47 -20.53 -9.94
N MET A 131 -4.20 -21.53 -10.44
CA MET A 131 -5.65 -21.45 -10.69
C MET A 131 -6.52 -21.34 -9.44
N PHE A 132 -5.96 -21.46 -8.24
CA PHE A 132 -6.69 -21.26 -6.98
C PHE A 132 -7.02 -19.79 -6.67
N CYS A 133 -6.49 -18.83 -7.44
CA CYS A 133 -6.83 -17.41 -7.32
C CYS A 133 -6.74 -16.75 -8.71
N ILE A 134 -7.88 -16.40 -9.29
CA ILE A 134 -7.99 -15.86 -10.65
C ILE A 134 -8.73 -14.53 -10.57
N LEU A 135 -8.13 -13.47 -11.11
CA LEU A 135 -8.70 -12.13 -11.17
C LEU A 135 -8.82 -11.73 -12.64
N ALA A 136 -10.02 -11.33 -13.06
CA ALA A 136 -10.29 -10.93 -14.46
C ALA A 136 -9.81 -11.93 -15.52
N GLY A 137 -9.80 -13.24 -15.19
CA GLY A 137 -9.34 -14.31 -16.09
C GLY A 137 -7.82 -14.55 -16.10
N GLU A 138 -7.05 -13.83 -15.27
CA GLU A 138 -5.60 -13.98 -15.09
C GLU A 138 -5.30 -14.57 -13.70
N PRO A 139 -4.42 -15.58 -13.58
CA PRO A 139 -3.94 -16.04 -12.27
C PRO A 139 -3.30 -14.90 -11.49
N PHE A 140 -3.59 -14.80 -10.20
CA PHE A 140 -3.08 -13.71 -9.36
C PHE A 140 -1.55 -13.61 -9.40
N LEU A 141 -0.83 -14.73 -9.51
CA LEU A 141 0.62 -14.75 -9.65
C LEU A 141 1.10 -13.94 -10.86
N GLU A 142 0.42 -14.06 -11.99
CA GLU A 142 0.81 -13.38 -13.23
C GLU A 142 0.46 -11.88 -13.16
N LYS A 143 -0.72 -11.54 -12.62
CA LYS A 143 -1.08 -10.14 -12.32
C LYS A 143 -0.07 -9.50 -11.36
N LEU A 144 0.31 -10.21 -10.29
CA LEU A 144 1.30 -9.74 -9.32
C LEU A 144 2.66 -9.47 -9.98
N LYS A 145 3.17 -10.40 -10.80
CA LYS A 145 4.45 -10.22 -11.51
C LYS A 145 4.39 -9.04 -12.48
N ARG A 146 3.32 -8.96 -13.29
CA ARG A 146 3.10 -7.91 -14.29
C ARG A 146 3.05 -6.53 -13.66
N VAL A 147 2.29 -6.37 -12.57
CA VAL A 147 2.17 -5.10 -11.84
C VAL A 147 3.47 -4.80 -11.07
N SER A 148 4.14 -5.80 -10.51
CA SER A 148 5.38 -5.58 -9.74
C SER A 148 6.59 -5.21 -10.59
N ALA A 149 6.62 -5.59 -11.87
CA ALA A 149 7.76 -5.37 -12.77
C ALA A 149 8.18 -3.89 -12.87
N ASP A 150 7.21 -2.97 -12.85
CA ASP A 150 7.43 -1.54 -12.92
C ASP A 150 7.21 -0.82 -11.58
N ALA A 151 7.03 -1.56 -10.49
CA ALA A 151 6.88 -0.98 -9.17
C ALA A 151 8.19 -0.37 -8.66
N LYS A 152 8.05 0.72 -7.90
CA LYS A 152 9.15 1.33 -7.12
C LYS A 152 9.53 0.48 -5.92
N ALA A 153 8.51 -0.03 -5.23
CA ALA A 153 8.62 -0.88 -4.05
C ALA A 153 7.31 -1.64 -3.85
N ILE A 154 7.38 -2.70 -3.05
CA ILE A 154 6.22 -3.53 -2.71
C ILE A 154 6.03 -3.52 -1.20
N ILE A 155 4.80 -3.36 -0.74
CA ILE A 155 4.43 -3.54 0.67
C ILE A 155 3.58 -4.80 0.78
N ALA A 156 4.05 -5.77 1.55
CA ALA A 156 3.34 -7.00 1.85
C ALA A 156 2.52 -6.82 3.14
N TRP A 157 1.22 -6.56 2.99
CA TRP A 157 0.29 -6.37 4.09
C TRP A 157 -0.15 -7.70 4.69
N GLY A 158 0.02 -7.80 6.00
CA GLY A 158 -0.41 -8.94 6.78
C GLY A 158 0.54 -10.13 6.70
N SER A 159 0.31 -11.06 7.61
CA SER A 159 1.09 -12.29 7.72
C SER A 159 0.95 -13.18 6.47
N CYS A 160 -0.19 -13.10 5.77
CA CYS A 160 -0.40 -13.83 4.51
C CYS A 160 0.63 -13.40 3.45
N ALA A 161 0.67 -12.12 3.11
CA ALA A 161 1.61 -11.58 2.12
C ALA A 161 3.07 -11.68 2.59
N SER A 162 3.31 -11.41 3.87
CA SER A 162 4.65 -11.37 4.44
C SER A 162 5.29 -12.77 4.54
N TRP A 163 4.53 -13.78 4.98
CA TRP A 163 5.05 -15.09 5.41
C TRP A 163 4.20 -16.31 5.03
N GLY A 164 2.99 -16.13 4.46
CA GLY A 164 2.09 -17.19 4.01
C GLY A 164 0.88 -17.40 4.94
N CYS A 165 1.08 -17.34 6.27
CA CYS A 165 0.02 -17.44 7.29
C CYS A 165 -0.87 -18.68 7.14
N VAL A 166 -2.17 -18.56 7.41
CA VAL A 166 -3.12 -19.66 7.57
C VAL A 166 -3.26 -20.51 6.31
N GLN A 167 -3.17 -19.92 5.13
CA GLN A 167 -3.28 -20.65 3.86
C GLN A 167 -2.01 -21.45 3.52
N ALA A 168 -0.85 -21.01 4.03
CA ALA A 168 0.42 -21.72 3.86
C ALA A 168 0.71 -22.74 4.98
N ALA A 169 -0.13 -22.78 6.03
CA ALA A 169 -0.01 -23.76 7.08
C ALA A 169 -0.26 -25.18 6.53
N ARG A 170 0.34 -26.20 7.17
CA ARG A 170 0.16 -27.61 6.76
C ARG A 170 -1.34 -27.93 6.68
N PRO A 171 -1.84 -28.52 5.57
CA PRO A 171 -1.07 -29.17 4.49
C PRO A 171 -0.69 -28.28 3.29
N ASN A 172 -1.03 -26.99 3.30
CA ASN A 172 -0.81 -26.04 2.19
C ASN A 172 -1.27 -26.57 0.82
N PRO A 173 -2.58 -26.86 0.66
CA PRO A 173 -3.11 -27.56 -0.51
C PRO A 173 -2.96 -26.75 -1.81
N THR A 174 -2.93 -25.42 -1.72
CA THR A 174 -2.81 -24.52 -2.87
C THR A 174 -1.37 -24.10 -3.15
N LYS A 175 -0.40 -24.56 -2.34
CA LYS A 175 0.99 -24.05 -2.31
C LYS A 175 1.03 -22.53 -2.20
N ALA A 176 0.20 -21.97 -1.32
CA ALA A 176 0.20 -20.57 -0.91
C ALA A 176 1.63 -20.12 -0.55
N THR A 177 2.10 -19.08 -1.24
CA THR A 177 3.50 -18.64 -1.21
C THR A 177 3.58 -17.13 -0.99
N PRO A 178 4.34 -16.65 0.02
CA PRO A 178 4.43 -15.23 0.34
C PRO A 178 5.17 -14.42 -0.73
N VAL A 179 4.87 -13.13 -0.80
CA VAL A 179 5.31 -12.20 -1.86
C VAL A 179 6.83 -12.20 -2.07
N HIS A 180 7.60 -12.23 -0.99
CA HIS A 180 9.08 -12.21 -1.05
C HIS A 180 9.72 -13.47 -1.66
N LYS A 181 8.96 -14.55 -1.85
CA LYS A 181 9.40 -15.74 -2.59
C LYS A 181 8.99 -15.70 -4.07
N LEU A 182 8.11 -14.78 -4.43
CA LEU A 182 7.53 -14.65 -5.77
C LEU A 182 8.18 -13.51 -6.56
N ILE A 183 8.51 -12.41 -5.87
CA ILE A 183 9.19 -11.24 -6.43
C ILE A 183 10.53 -11.08 -5.70
N THR A 184 11.62 -11.00 -6.45
CA THR A 184 12.99 -11.01 -5.91
C THR A 184 13.85 -9.84 -6.35
N ASP A 185 13.39 -9.08 -7.35
CA ASP A 185 14.09 -7.97 -8.00
C ASP A 185 13.60 -6.59 -7.53
N LYS A 186 12.66 -6.57 -6.57
CA LYS A 186 12.09 -5.34 -5.99
C LYS A 186 12.31 -5.30 -4.49
N PRO A 187 12.48 -4.10 -3.92
CA PRO A 187 12.44 -3.95 -2.47
C PRO A 187 11.04 -4.30 -1.91
N ILE A 188 11.00 -5.11 -0.86
CA ILE A 188 9.76 -5.59 -0.24
C ILE A 188 9.75 -5.20 1.25
N ILE A 189 8.76 -4.41 1.63
CA ILE A 189 8.46 -4.05 3.01
C ILE A 189 7.45 -5.06 3.55
N LYS A 190 7.83 -5.81 4.58
CA LYS A 190 6.93 -6.75 5.25
C LYS A 190 6.27 -6.08 6.43
N VAL A 191 4.95 -6.07 6.46
CA VAL A 191 4.17 -5.56 7.60
C VAL A 191 3.26 -6.69 8.09
N PRO A 192 3.80 -7.62 8.90
CA PRO A 192 3.04 -8.78 9.36
C PRO A 192 1.96 -8.40 10.39
N GLY A 193 1.06 -9.35 10.67
CA GLY A 193 -0.13 -9.18 11.50
C GLY A 193 -1.35 -9.80 10.81
N CYS A 194 -2.36 -10.21 11.57
CA CYS A 194 -3.56 -10.84 11.02
C CYS A 194 -4.85 -10.24 11.63
N PRO A 195 -5.14 -8.94 11.39
CA PRO A 195 -4.40 -8.02 10.51
C PRO A 195 -3.28 -7.23 11.22
N PRO A 196 -2.41 -6.52 10.46
CA PRO A 196 -1.48 -5.55 11.03
C PRO A 196 -2.20 -4.42 11.77
N ILE A 197 -1.50 -3.79 12.72
CA ILE A 197 -1.99 -2.61 13.43
C ILE A 197 -2.13 -1.45 12.42
N PRO A 198 -3.28 -0.76 12.36
CA PRO A 198 -3.52 0.21 11.30
C PRO A 198 -2.64 1.45 11.38
N GLU A 199 -2.24 1.87 12.58
CA GLU A 199 -1.26 2.95 12.77
C GLU A 199 0.10 2.60 12.16
N VAL A 200 0.51 1.33 12.21
CA VAL A 200 1.77 0.86 11.58
C VAL A 200 1.65 0.92 10.07
N MET A 201 0.50 0.52 9.51
CA MET A 201 0.26 0.59 8.06
C MET A 201 0.37 2.03 7.55
N SER A 202 -0.33 2.95 8.20
CA SER A 202 -0.29 4.38 7.86
C SER A 202 1.10 5.01 8.07
N ALA A 203 1.81 4.60 9.12
CA ALA A 203 3.17 5.06 9.41
C ALA A 203 4.14 4.66 8.29
N VAL A 204 4.14 3.40 7.86
CA VAL A 204 5.01 2.90 6.77
C VAL A 204 4.82 3.70 5.49
N ILE A 205 3.56 3.92 5.09
CA ILE A 205 3.21 4.74 3.92
C ILE A 205 3.79 6.14 4.07
N THR A 206 3.58 6.77 5.22
CA THR A 206 4.06 8.15 5.47
C THR A 206 5.58 8.24 5.48
N TYR A 207 6.28 7.23 6.02
CA TYR A 207 7.74 7.16 5.97
C TYR A 207 8.23 7.17 4.52
N MET A 208 7.66 6.30 3.68
CA MET A 208 8.06 6.17 2.29
C MET A 208 7.85 7.48 1.53
N LEU A 209 6.73 8.17 1.77
CA LEU A 209 6.45 9.50 1.22
C LEU A 209 7.47 10.56 1.68
N ALA A 210 7.69 10.63 2.99
CA ALA A 210 8.52 11.67 3.59
C ALA A 210 9.98 11.55 3.16
N PHE A 211 10.54 10.34 3.26
CA PHE A 211 11.98 10.13 3.12
C PHE A 211 12.40 9.64 1.74
N ASP A 212 11.44 9.29 0.87
CA ASP A 212 11.71 8.66 -0.43
C ASP A 212 12.61 7.41 -0.31
N ARG A 213 12.48 6.73 0.82
CA ARG A 213 13.30 5.59 1.24
C ARG A 213 12.42 4.57 1.89
N ILE A 214 12.92 3.35 1.91
CA ILE A 214 12.29 2.24 2.59
C ILE A 214 12.73 2.29 4.06
N PRO A 215 11.83 2.09 5.04
CA PRO A 215 12.22 1.97 6.43
C PRO A 215 13.28 0.89 6.58
N SER A 216 14.46 1.24 7.08
CA SER A 216 15.47 0.26 7.45
C SER A 216 14.99 -0.56 8.65
N PRO A 217 15.24 -1.89 8.66
CA PRO A 217 14.86 -2.75 9.79
C PRO A 217 15.53 -2.37 11.10
#